data_AF-A0A141RLY4-F1
#
_entry.id   AF-A0A141RLY4-F1
#
_cell.length_a   1.000
_cell.length_b   1.000
_cell.length_c   1.000
_cell.angle_alpha   90.00
_cell.angle_beta   90.00
_cell.angle_gamma   90.00
#
_symmetry.space_group_name_H-M   'P 1'
#
loop_
_entity.id
_entity.type
_entity.pdbx_description
1 polymer ?
#
loop_
_entity_poly.entity_id
_entity_poly.type
_entity_poly.pdbx_seq_one_letter_code
_entity_poly.pdbx_strand_id
1 'polypeptide(L)'
;GKAVHVSPGMLDAEAYGVKTNVKDMASWVIANMKPDSLQAPSLKQGIALAQSRYWRVGAMYQGLGWEMLNWPVDVKTVVGGSDNKVALAPLPVAEVNPPAPPVKASWVHKTGSTGGFGSYVAFIPEKQLGIVMLANKSYPNPARVEAAYRILDALQ
;
A
#
# COMPACT_ATOMS: atom_id res chain seq x y z
N GLY A 1 -23.45 -0.32 15.80
CA GLY A 1 -22.64 0.70 16.51
C GLY A 1 -23.02 2.08 15.99
N LYS A 2 -22.77 3.15 16.75
CA LYS A 2 -23.01 4.53 16.30
C LYS A 2 -22.06 4.90 15.15
N ALA A 3 -22.52 5.74 14.23
CA ALA A 3 -21.66 6.30 13.19
C ALA A 3 -20.55 7.15 13.83
N VAL A 4 -19.34 7.06 13.29
CA VAL A 4 -18.17 7.84 13.75
C VAL A 4 -17.47 8.47 12.55
N HIS A 5 -16.90 9.65 12.79
CA HIS A 5 -16.04 10.36 11.84
C HIS A 5 -14.61 10.43 12.40
N VAL A 6 -13.63 10.68 11.52
CA VAL A 6 -12.24 10.89 11.94
C VAL A 6 -12.15 12.18 12.76
N SER A 7 -11.62 12.09 13.98
CA SER A 7 -11.32 13.25 14.80
C SER A 7 -9.99 13.88 14.38
N PRO A 8 -9.91 15.21 14.24
CA PRO A 8 -8.66 15.89 13.96
C PRO A 8 -7.62 15.72 15.07
N GLY A 9 -6.35 15.87 14.73
CA GLY A 9 -5.22 15.75 15.66
C GLY A 9 -3.96 16.44 15.12
N MET A 10 -2.91 16.49 15.93
CA MET A 10 -1.62 17.04 15.50
C MET A 10 -1.02 16.17 14.38
N LEU A 11 -0.63 16.78 13.26
CA LEU A 11 -0.11 16.11 12.06
C LEU A 11 -1.08 15.08 11.46
N ASP A 12 -2.39 15.29 11.63
CA ASP A 12 -3.40 14.38 11.10
C ASP A 12 -3.42 14.38 9.57
N ALA A 13 -3.27 15.54 8.93
CA ALA A 13 -3.27 15.71 7.47
C ALA A 13 -2.24 14.79 6.80
N GLU A 14 -1.03 14.73 7.35
CA GLU A 14 0.09 13.95 6.85
C GLU A 14 -0.04 12.46 7.19
N ALA A 15 -0.57 12.12 8.37
CA ALA A 15 -0.58 10.73 8.86
C ALA A 15 -1.81 9.92 8.45
N TYR A 16 -3.02 10.52 8.51
CA TYR A 16 -4.29 9.79 8.31
C TYR A 16 -5.45 10.67 7.81
N GLY A 17 -5.17 11.89 7.36
CA GLY A 17 -6.16 12.93 7.14
C GLY A 17 -6.83 12.89 5.77
N VAL A 18 -6.32 12.10 4.82
CA VAL A 18 -6.88 12.00 3.46
C VAL A 18 -8.26 11.32 3.47
N LYS A 19 -9.22 11.91 2.75
CA LYS A 19 -10.50 11.30 2.40
C LYS A 19 -10.62 11.28 0.88
N THR A 20 -11.12 10.18 0.33
CA THR A 20 -11.22 9.96 -1.11
C THR A 20 -12.36 9.00 -1.43
N ASN A 21 -12.69 8.85 -2.70
CA ASN A 21 -13.60 7.82 -3.19
C ASN A 21 -12.84 6.75 -4.00
N VAL A 22 -13.53 5.66 -4.35
CA VAL A 22 -12.91 4.53 -5.06
C VAL A 22 -12.39 4.90 -6.45
N LYS A 23 -13.02 5.87 -7.16
CA LYS A 23 -12.62 6.28 -8.51
C LYS A 23 -11.32 7.08 -8.50
N ASP A 24 -11.20 8.02 -7.57
CA ASP A 24 -10.00 8.85 -7.43
C ASP A 24 -8.82 8.01 -6.94
N MET A 25 -9.04 7.13 -5.96
CA MET A 25 -8.00 6.21 -5.50
C MET A 25 -7.61 5.19 -6.58
N ALA A 26 -8.54 4.72 -7.41
CA ALA A 26 -8.20 3.88 -8.57
C ALA A 26 -7.37 4.65 -9.60
N SER A 27 -7.69 5.93 -9.84
CA SER A 27 -6.88 6.81 -10.70
C SER A 27 -5.46 7.00 -10.15
N TRP A 28 -5.33 7.14 -8.83
CA TRP A 28 -4.04 7.18 -8.14
C TRP A 28 -3.23 5.88 -8.30
N VAL A 29 -3.89 4.72 -8.17
CA VAL A 29 -3.27 3.40 -8.39
C VAL A 29 -2.79 3.25 -9.83
N ILE A 30 -3.59 3.66 -10.82
CA ILE A 30 -3.20 3.63 -12.24
C ILE A 30 -1.98 4.52 -12.49
N ALA A 31 -1.96 5.74 -11.92
CA ALA A 31 -0.81 6.63 -12.01
C ALA A 31 0.47 6.01 -11.40
N ASN A 32 0.33 5.30 -10.27
CA ASN A 32 1.45 4.60 -9.62
C ASN A 32 1.96 3.40 -10.42
N MET A 33 1.09 2.68 -11.15
CA MET A 33 1.49 1.57 -12.03
C MET A 33 2.11 2.03 -13.34
N LYS A 34 1.65 3.17 -13.88
CA LYS A 34 2.04 3.70 -15.20
C LYS A 34 2.51 5.16 -15.10
N PRO A 35 3.56 5.48 -14.31
CA PRO A 35 4.00 6.87 -14.15
C PRO A 35 4.42 7.50 -15.48
N ASP A 36 4.88 6.71 -16.44
CA ASP A 36 5.29 7.19 -17.77
C ASP A 36 4.16 7.89 -18.54
N SER A 37 2.89 7.55 -18.28
CA SER A 37 1.74 8.18 -18.95
C SER A 37 1.39 9.57 -18.41
N LEU A 38 1.98 9.98 -17.29
CA LEU A 38 1.75 11.30 -16.70
C LEU A 38 2.42 12.38 -17.56
N GLN A 39 1.93 13.61 -17.51
CA GLN A 39 2.58 14.73 -18.20
C GLN A 39 3.53 15.51 -17.28
N ALA A 40 3.23 15.56 -15.97
CA ALA A 40 4.01 16.30 -14.98
C ALA A 40 5.30 15.54 -14.58
N PRO A 41 6.50 16.02 -14.94
CA PRO A 41 7.76 15.29 -14.67
C PRO A 41 8.05 15.14 -13.17
N SER A 42 7.73 16.16 -12.37
CA SER A 42 7.92 16.12 -10.91
C SER A 42 7.06 15.04 -10.24
N LEU A 43 5.83 14.82 -10.73
CA LEU A 43 4.97 13.77 -10.21
C LEU A 43 5.50 12.38 -10.57
N LYS A 44 6.02 12.19 -11.80
CA LYS A 44 6.68 10.93 -12.18
C LYS A 44 7.84 10.60 -11.25
N GLN A 45 8.68 11.59 -10.99
CA GLN A 45 9.82 11.45 -10.09
C GLN A 45 9.37 11.14 -8.66
N GLY A 46 8.33 11.82 -8.16
CA GLY A 46 7.77 11.56 -6.84
C GLY A 46 7.24 10.13 -6.70
N ILE A 47 6.52 9.62 -7.70
CA ILE A 47 6.05 8.22 -7.72
C ILE A 47 7.22 7.24 -7.75
N ALA A 48 8.24 7.50 -8.56
CA ALA A 48 9.43 6.66 -8.62
C ALA A 48 10.15 6.62 -7.26
N LEU A 49 10.33 7.77 -6.61
CA LEU A 49 10.93 7.86 -5.28
C LEU A 49 10.09 7.13 -4.22
N ALA A 50 8.76 7.27 -4.26
CA ALA A 50 7.87 6.59 -3.32
C ALA A 50 7.97 5.06 -3.38
N GLN A 51 8.26 4.51 -4.57
CA GLN A 51 8.41 3.08 -4.82
C GLN A 51 9.87 2.60 -4.85
N SER A 52 10.85 3.47 -4.59
CA SER A 52 12.23 3.05 -4.39
C SER A 52 12.36 2.24 -3.10
N ARG A 53 13.30 1.30 -3.08
CA ARG A 53 13.51 0.38 -1.96
C ARG A 53 14.68 0.88 -1.12
N TYR A 54 14.37 1.40 0.07
CA TYR A 54 15.36 1.99 0.98
C TYR A 54 15.79 1.03 2.09
N TRP A 55 14.84 0.27 2.63
CA TRP A 55 15.10 -0.72 3.67
C TRP A 55 14.38 -2.03 3.38
N ARG A 56 14.83 -3.09 4.03
CA ARG A 56 14.24 -4.41 3.96
C ARG A 56 13.98 -4.97 5.35
N VAL A 57 12.78 -5.49 5.56
CA VAL A 57 12.34 -6.22 6.76
C VAL A 57 11.85 -7.59 6.32
N GLY A 58 12.65 -8.64 6.55
CA GLY A 58 12.34 -9.98 6.04
C GLY A 58 12.18 -9.98 4.52
N ALA A 59 10.96 -10.25 4.03
CA ALA A 59 10.64 -10.23 2.60
C ALA A 59 10.13 -8.87 2.08
N MET A 60 9.76 -7.95 2.98
CA MET A 60 9.19 -6.65 2.64
C MET A 60 10.29 -5.62 2.41
N TYR A 61 10.14 -4.82 1.37
CA TYR A 61 10.91 -3.62 1.09
C TYR A 61 10.09 -2.38 1.46
N GLN A 62 10.70 -1.47 2.21
CA GLN A 62 10.10 -0.21 2.62
C GLN A 62 10.46 0.90 1.63
N GLY A 63 9.43 1.54 1.09
CA GLY A 63 9.51 2.77 0.29
C GLY A 63 9.09 3.99 1.07
N LEU A 64 8.77 5.09 0.40
CA LEU A 64 8.18 6.27 1.04
C LEU A 64 6.66 6.08 1.05
N GLY A 65 6.14 5.61 2.18
CA GLY A 65 4.73 5.24 2.34
C GLY A 65 4.45 3.81 1.87
N TRP A 66 4.78 3.47 0.61
CA TRP A 66 4.52 2.14 0.05
C TRP A 66 5.35 1.04 0.73
N GLU A 67 4.71 -0.11 0.96
CA GLU A 67 5.35 -1.37 1.29
C GLU A 67 5.34 -2.27 0.04
N MET A 68 6.42 -3.00 -0.22
CA MET A 68 6.58 -3.78 -1.44
C MET A 68 7.15 -5.17 -1.16
N LEU A 69 6.63 -6.19 -1.84
CA LEU A 69 7.22 -7.53 -1.88
C LEU A 69 7.50 -7.90 -3.34
N ASN A 70 8.49 -8.75 -3.59
CA ASN A 70 8.71 -9.26 -4.94
C ASN A 70 7.48 -10.08 -5.38
N TRP A 71 7.12 -9.95 -6.66
CA TRP A 71 6.09 -10.77 -7.30
C TRP A 71 6.73 -11.97 -8.03
N PRO A 72 6.15 -13.18 -7.99
CA PRO A 72 4.98 -13.57 -7.20
C PRO A 72 5.26 -13.57 -5.69
N VAL A 73 4.28 -13.11 -4.92
CA VAL A 73 4.36 -13.06 -3.45
C VAL A 73 3.63 -14.25 -2.85
N ASP A 74 4.19 -14.85 -1.78
CA ASP A 74 3.45 -15.82 -0.98
C ASP A 74 2.34 -15.11 -0.18
N VAL A 75 1.10 -15.54 -0.37
CA VAL A 75 -0.08 -15.02 0.34
C VAL A 75 0.11 -15.04 1.85
N LYS A 76 0.74 -16.09 2.41
CA LYS A 76 0.96 -16.18 3.86
C LYS A 76 1.90 -15.10 4.36
N THR A 77 2.90 -14.75 3.54
CA THR A 77 3.87 -13.69 3.86
C THR A 77 3.18 -12.33 3.91
N VAL A 78 2.41 -11.97 2.89
CA VAL A 78 1.76 -10.65 2.82
C VAL A 78 0.60 -10.52 3.82
N VAL A 79 -0.18 -11.59 4.05
CA VAL A 79 -1.25 -11.60 5.05
C VAL A 79 -0.67 -11.52 6.46
N GLY A 80 0.35 -12.33 6.77
CA GLY A 80 1.00 -12.34 8.08
C GLY A 80 1.70 -11.02 8.41
N GLY A 81 2.35 -10.39 7.42
CA GLY A 81 2.99 -9.08 7.60
C GLY A 81 2.02 -7.93 7.86
N SER A 82 0.74 -8.09 7.51
CA SER A 82 -0.27 -7.04 7.67
C SER A 82 -0.92 -6.97 9.07
N ASP A 83 -0.60 -7.93 9.96
CA ASP A 83 -1.12 -7.96 11.31
C ASP A 83 -0.56 -6.79 12.15
N ASN A 84 -1.41 -6.12 12.91
CA ASN A 84 -1.01 -4.98 13.74
C ASN A 84 0.06 -5.35 14.78
N LYS A 85 0.11 -6.59 15.26
CA LYS A 85 1.16 -7.04 16.17
C LYS A 85 2.54 -7.01 15.52
N VAL A 86 2.60 -7.27 14.21
CA VAL A 86 3.83 -7.16 13.42
C VAL A 86 4.14 -5.69 13.16
N ALA A 87 3.15 -4.89 12.76
CA ALA A 87 3.33 -3.47 12.45
C ALA A 87 3.76 -2.62 13.66
N LEU A 88 3.37 -3.01 14.88
CA LEU A 88 3.70 -2.29 16.12
C LEU A 88 4.98 -2.80 16.80
N ALA A 89 5.55 -3.91 16.33
CA ALA A 89 6.78 -4.45 16.88
C ALA A 89 8.01 -3.78 16.25
N PRO A 90 9.09 -3.54 17.01
CA PRO A 90 10.37 -3.23 16.43
C PRO A 90 10.88 -4.47 15.67
N LEU A 91 11.29 -4.28 14.42
CA LEU A 91 11.77 -5.35 13.55
C LEU A 91 13.20 -5.03 13.08
N PRO A 92 14.07 -6.05 12.93
CA PRO A 92 15.40 -5.84 12.36
C PRO A 92 15.26 -5.40 10.89
N VAL A 93 15.98 -4.34 10.54
CA VAL A 93 16.01 -3.75 9.19
C VAL A 93 17.38 -3.95 8.56
N ALA A 94 17.42 -4.19 7.26
CA ALA A 94 18.62 -4.10 6.44
C ALA A 94 18.50 -2.89 5.51
N GLU A 95 19.52 -2.04 5.47
CA GLU A 95 19.59 -0.93 4.53
C GLU A 95 19.83 -1.43 3.11
N VAL A 96 19.21 -0.77 2.12
CA VAL A 96 19.49 -0.94 0.70
C VAL A 96 20.21 0.32 0.22
N ASN A 97 21.54 0.23 0.10
CA ASN A 97 22.40 1.36 -0.27
C ASN A 97 23.30 1.01 -1.47
N PRO A 98 23.20 1.73 -2.61
CA PRO A 98 22.22 2.79 -2.89
C PRO A 98 20.77 2.26 -2.92
N PRO A 99 19.75 3.11 -2.69
CA PRO A 99 18.35 2.69 -2.80
C PRO A 99 18.08 2.04 -4.16
N ALA A 100 17.45 0.87 -4.15
CA ALA A 100 17.13 0.19 -5.39
C ALA A 100 15.91 0.85 -6.07
N PRO A 101 15.90 0.97 -7.40
CA PRO A 101 14.79 1.60 -8.12
C PRO A 101 13.51 0.76 -8.01
N PRO A 102 12.34 1.32 -8.39
CA PRO A 102 11.09 0.58 -8.47
C PRO A 102 11.23 -0.68 -9.36
N VAL A 103 10.72 -1.80 -8.86
CA VAL A 103 10.72 -3.08 -9.59
C VAL A 103 9.29 -3.40 -10.02
N LYS A 104 9.04 -3.55 -11.32
CA LYS A 104 7.68 -3.78 -11.84
C LYS A 104 7.07 -5.11 -11.38
N ALA A 105 7.90 -6.12 -11.17
CA ALA A 105 7.57 -7.40 -10.54
C ALA A 105 7.47 -7.25 -9.01
N SER A 106 6.52 -6.43 -8.54
CA SER A 106 6.28 -6.22 -7.11
C SER A 106 4.79 -6.22 -6.78
N TRP A 107 4.45 -6.80 -5.64
CA TRP A 107 3.21 -6.49 -4.92
C TRP A 107 3.43 -5.21 -4.14
N VAL A 108 2.86 -4.09 -4.60
CA VAL A 108 2.94 -2.78 -3.92
C VAL A 108 1.64 -2.55 -3.19
N HIS A 109 1.67 -2.26 -1.89
CA HIS A 109 0.44 -2.16 -1.10
C HIS A 109 0.51 -1.23 0.10
N LYS A 110 -0.68 -0.89 0.62
CA LYS A 110 -0.85 -0.18 1.88
C LYS A 110 -2.21 -0.47 2.54
N THR A 111 -2.19 -0.70 3.84
CA THR A 111 -3.37 -0.66 4.73
C THR A 111 -3.54 0.72 5.37
N GLY A 112 -4.79 1.11 5.63
CA GLY A 112 -5.10 2.32 6.40
C GLY A 112 -6.33 2.12 7.28
N SER A 113 -6.34 2.72 8.47
CA SER A 113 -7.43 2.55 9.42
C SER A 113 -7.66 3.80 10.24
N THR A 114 -8.92 4.10 10.51
CA THR A 114 -9.35 5.09 11.52
C THR A 114 -10.41 4.45 12.43
N GLY A 115 -10.98 5.20 13.37
CA GLY A 115 -11.97 4.67 14.32
C GLY A 115 -13.21 4.04 13.67
N GLY A 116 -13.55 4.44 12.44
CA GLY A 116 -14.72 3.93 11.72
C GLY A 116 -14.45 3.35 10.33
N PHE A 117 -13.23 3.46 9.81
CA PHE A 117 -12.95 3.13 8.42
C PHE A 117 -11.76 2.18 8.28
N GLY A 118 -11.84 1.34 7.27
CA GLY A 118 -10.77 0.46 6.84
C GLY A 118 -10.53 0.62 5.35
N SER A 119 -9.27 0.86 4.97
CA SER A 119 -8.84 0.89 3.59
C SER A 119 -7.75 -0.14 3.33
N TYR A 120 -7.70 -0.61 2.09
CA TYR A 120 -6.58 -1.35 1.54
C TYR A 120 -6.41 -1.03 0.06
N VAL A 121 -5.17 -0.84 -0.35
CA VAL A 121 -4.78 -0.62 -1.74
C VAL A 121 -3.65 -1.57 -2.06
N ALA A 122 -3.72 -2.26 -3.20
CA ALA A 122 -2.64 -3.08 -3.71
C ALA A 122 -2.60 -3.04 -5.23
N PHE A 123 -1.41 -3.21 -5.82
CA PHE A 123 -1.23 -3.31 -7.26
C PHE A 123 0.07 -4.03 -7.64
N ILE A 124 0.08 -4.56 -8.87
CA ILE A 124 1.20 -5.28 -9.48
C ILE A 124 1.55 -4.58 -10.80
N PRO A 125 2.57 -3.70 -10.83
CA PRO A 125 2.84 -2.86 -12.00
C PRO A 125 3.05 -3.63 -13.30
N GLU A 126 3.77 -4.76 -13.28
CA GLU A 126 4.01 -5.55 -14.49
C GLU A 126 2.75 -6.22 -15.05
N LYS A 127 1.76 -6.51 -14.19
CA LYS A 127 0.47 -7.09 -14.59
C LYS A 127 -0.55 -6.02 -14.96
N GLN A 128 -0.29 -4.76 -14.61
CA GLN A 128 -1.26 -3.67 -14.73
C GLN A 128 -2.58 -3.96 -13.99
N LEU A 129 -2.49 -4.71 -12.90
CA LEU A 129 -3.61 -5.08 -12.05
C LEU A 129 -3.52 -4.35 -10.71
N GLY A 130 -4.65 -3.84 -10.24
CA GLY A 130 -4.73 -3.15 -8.96
C GLY A 130 -6.12 -3.23 -8.36
N ILE A 131 -6.18 -3.06 -7.04
CA ILE A 131 -7.42 -3.13 -6.27
C ILE A 131 -7.43 -2.04 -5.20
N VAL A 132 -8.61 -1.46 -5.02
CA VAL A 132 -8.93 -0.49 -3.98
C VAL A 132 -10.11 -1.02 -3.20
N MET A 133 -9.94 -1.16 -1.89
CA MET A 133 -11.00 -1.57 -0.96
C MET A 133 -11.20 -0.45 0.07
N LEU A 134 -12.40 0.12 0.13
CA LEU A 134 -12.78 1.14 1.11
C LEU A 134 -14.02 0.64 1.86
N ALA A 135 -13.96 0.62 3.19
CA ALA A 135 -15.06 0.22 4.04
C ALA A 135 -15.29 1.25 5.15
N ASN A 136 -16.57 1.49 5.47
CA ASN A 136 -17.02 2.26 6.65
C ASN A 136 -17.08 1.39 7.91
N LYS A 137 -16.15 0.44 8.03
CA LYS A 137 -15.89 -0.35 9.23
C LYS A 137 -14.39 -0.61 9.31
N SER A 138 -13.79 -0.39 10.47
CA SER A 138 -12.43 -0.86 10.72
C SER A 138 -12.48 -2.36 11.05
N TYR A 139 -12.11 -3.20 10.09
CA TYR A 139 -12.04 -4.66 10.22
C TYR A 139 -10.60 -5.16 10.03
N PRO A 140 -10.25 -6.40 10.43
CA PRO A 140 -8.86 -6.86 10.50
C PRO A 140 -8.08 -6.68 9.19
N ASN A 141 -6.87 -6.13 9.26
CA ASN A 141 -5.96 -5.98 8.11
C ASN A 141 -5.72 -7.31 7.36
N PRO A 142 -5.44 -8.45 8.04
CA PRO A 142 -5.26 -9.74 7.36
C PRO A 142 -6.42 -10.12 6.44
N ALA A 143 -7.67 -9.85 6.85
CA ALA A 143 -8.84 -10.13 6.03
C ALA A 143 -8.91 -9.24 4.77
N ARG A 144 -8.43 -8.00 4.83
CA ARG A 144 -8.35 -7.09 3.68
C ARG A 144 -7.35 -7.62 2.66
N VAL A 145 -6.16 -7.94 3.15
CA VAL A 145 -5.04 -8.39 2.33
C VAL A 145 -5.36 -9.72 1.68
N GLU A 146 -5.94 -10.66 2.43
CA GLU A 146 -6.33 -11.96 1.90
C GLU A 146 -7.40 -11.85 0.82
N ALA A 147 -8.46 -11.06 1.05
CA ALA A 147 -9.51 -10.83 0.06
C ALA A 147 -8.94 -10.20 -1.23
N ALA A 148 -8.09 -9.18 -1.08
CA ALA A 148 -7.45 -8.52 -2.22
C ALA A 148 -6.51 -9.44 -2.99
N TYR A 149 -5.71 -10.25 -2.29
CA TYR A 149 -4.86 -11.25 -2.92
C TYR A 149 -5.69 -12.21 -3.76
N ARG A 150 -6.75 -12.81 -3.18
CA ARG A 150 -7.61 -13.77 -3.90
C ARG A 150 -8.28 -13.15 -5.12
N ILE A 151 -8.72 -11.89 -5.05
CA ILE A 151 -9.30 -11.20 -6.21
C ILE A 151 -8.26 -10.98 -7.31
N LEU A 152 -7.07 -10.46 -6.96
CA LEU A 152 -6.03 -10.20 -7.95
C LEU A 152 -5.48 -11.51 -8.56
N ASP A 153 -5.37 -12.57 -7.76
CA ASP A 153 -4.95 -13.90 -8.21
C ASP A 153 -5.96 -14.54 -9.19
N ALA A 154 -7.25 -14.25 -9.03
CA ALA A 154 -8.29 -14.72 -9.95
C ALA A 154 -8.39 -13.92 -11.26
N LEU A 155 -7.74 -12.74 -11.33
CA LEU A 155 -7.80 -11.85 -12.50
C LEU A 155 -6.58 -11.94 -13.42
N GLN A 156 -5.55 -12.69 -13.02
CA GLN A 156 -4.25 -12.76 -13.72
C GLN A 156 -4.10 -13.96 -14.65
#